data_AF-A0AA38C9Q1-F1
#
_entry.id   AF-A0AA38C9Q1-F1
#
_cell.length_a   1.000
_cell.length_b   1.000
_cell.length_c   1.000
_cell.angle_alpha   90.00
_cell.angle_beta   90.00
_cell.angle_gamma   90.00
#
_symmetry.space_group_name_H-M   'P 1'
#
loop_
_entity.id
_entity.type
_entity.pdbx_description
1 polymer ?
#
loop_
_entity_poly.entity_id
_entity_poly.type
_entity_poly.pdbx_seq_one_letter_code
_entity_poly.pdbx_strand_id
1 'polypeptide(L)'
;QFKALVEKQSGHYIKVLRMDRGGEFISNEFINFCRSHGIHKQFTARYTPQQNGVAERKNRTIMEMARSMMAAKHLPNEYWAEAVATAVYIMNRCPTKS
;
A
#
# COMPACT_ATOMS: atom_id res chain seq x y z
N GLN A 1 -0.14 -14.25 6.49
CA GLN A 1 -1.48 -14.51 5.91
C GLN A 1 -1.75 -13.67 4.66
N PHE A 2 -1.67 -12.33 4.72
CA PHE A 2 -1.96 -11.45 3.58
C PHE A 2 -1.13 -11.71 2.31
N LYS A 3 0.20 -11.85 2.44
CA LYS A 3 1.11 -12.18 1.31
C LYS A 3 0.59 -13.35 0.48
N ALA A 4 0.38 -14.51 1.14
CA ALA A 4 -0.03 -15.73 0.47
C ALA A 4 -1.39 -15.59 -0.23
N LEU A 5 -2.32 -14.81 0.35
CA LEU A 5 -3.61 -14.54 -0.26
C LEU A 5 -3.46 -13.70 -1.54
N VAL A 6 -2.69 -12.60 -1.49
CA VAL A 6 -2.50 -11.72 -2.65
C VAL A 6 -1.75 -12.43 -3.77
N GLU A 7 -0.71 -13.20 -3.46
CA GLU A 7 0.04 -13.94 -4.49
C GLU A 7 -0.84 -15.02 -5.15
N LYS A 8 -1.69 -15.71 -4.39
CA LYS A 8 -2.64 -16.69 -4.96
C LYS A 8 -3.74 -16.03 -5.78
N GLN A 9 -4.29 -14.91 -5.34
CA GLN A 9 -5.36 -14.20 -6.07
C GLN A 9 -4.85 -13.55 -7.35
N SER A 10 -3.64 -12.98 -7.32
CA SER A 10 -3.06 -12.29 -8.47
C SER A 10 -2.29 -13.23 -9.42
N GLY A 11 -1.86 -14.40 -8.95
CA GLY A 11 -0.95 -15.30 -9.68
C GLY A 11 0.51 -14.82 -9.73
N HIS A 12 0.85 -13.73 -9.02
CA HIS A 12 2.17 -13.11 -9.05
C HIS A 12 2.85 -13.17 -7.68
N TYR A 13 4.13 -13.56 -7.65
CA TYR A 13 4.93 -13.60 -6.42
C TYR A 13 5.68 -12.29 -6.19
N ILE A 14 5.77 -11.89 -4.93
CA ILE A 14 6.54 -10.70 -4.53
C ILE A 14 8.03 -11.06 -4.55
N LYS A 15 8.77 -10.56 -5.55
CA LYS A 15 10.22 -10.78 -5.67
C LYS A 15 11.05 -9.72 -4.95
N VAL A 16 10.62 -8.47 -5.08
CA VAL A 16 11.34 -7.30 -4.57
C VAL A 16 10.35 -6.37 -3.88
N LEU A 17 10.69 -5.91 -2.68
CA LEU A 17 10.00 -4.84 -1.97
C LEU A 17 10.89 -3.61 -1.90
N ARG A 18 10.41 -2.50 -2.46
CA ARG A 18 11.03 -1.18 -2.30
C ARG A 18 10.27 -0.43 -1.22
N MET A 19 11.00 0.08 -0.23
CA MET A 19 10.45 0.75 0.94
C MET A 19 11.31 1.95 1.26
N ASP A 20 10.75 2.90 2.00
CA ASP A 20 11.56 3.93 2.63
C ASP A 20 12.31 3.37 3.85
N ARG A 21 13.07 4.25 4.50
CA ARG A 21 13.82 3.92 5.73
C ARG A 21 12.98 4.16 6.99
N GLY A 22 11.66 4.01 6.93
CA GLY A 22 10.79 3.99 8.10
C GLY A 22 11.24 2.92 9.10
N GLY A 23 11.17 3.22 10.39
CA GLY A 23 11.68 2.34 11.44
C GLY A 23 11.01 0.98 11.45
N GLU A 24 9.72 0.93 11.10
CA GLU A 24 8.92 -0.28 10.94
C GLU A 24 9.50 -1.25 9.89
N PHE A 25 10.07 -0.72 8.80
CA PHE A 25 10.64 -1.48 7.69
C PHE A 25 12.08 -1.93 7.93
N ILE A 26 12.73 -1.37 8.95
CA ILE A 26 14.09 -1.72 9.38
C ILE A 26 14.06 -2.72 10.56
N SER A 27 12.89 -2.99 11.12
CA SER A 27 12.74 -3.95 12.22
C SER A 27 13.29 -5.33 11.87
N ASN A 28 13.92 -6.00 12.85
CA ASN A 28 14.45 -7.35 12.67
C ASN A 28 13.36 -8.35 12.29
N GLU A 29 12.15 -8.17 12.83
CA GLU A 29 10.99 -8.98 12.47
C GLU A 29 10.67 -8.89 10.98
N PHE A 30 10.57 -7.67 10.44
CA PHE A 30 10.30 -7.45 9.02
C PHE A 30 11.45 -7.96 8.14
N ILE A 31 12.70 -7.76 8.57
CA ILE A 31 13.88 -8.28 7.86
C ILE A 31 13.83 -9.80 7.76
N ASN A 32 13.49 -10.49 8.85
CA ASN A 32 13.37 -11.95 8.93
C ASN A 32 12.17 -12.46 8.12
N PHE A 33 11.05 -11.73 8.12
CA PHE A 33 9.91 -12.02 7.25
C PHE A 33 10.32 -12.01 5.77
N CYS A 34 11.00 -10.96 5.30
CA CYS A 34 11.46 -10.93 3.90
C CYS A 34 12.46 -12.05 3.60
N ARG A 35 13.39 -12.35 4.53
CA ARG A 35 14.40 -13.40 4.34
C ARG A 35 13.76 -14.79 4.23
N SER A 36 12.84 -15.14 5.14
CA SER A 36 12.14 -16.42 5.14
C SER A 36 11.29 -16.66 3.90
N HIS A 37 10.83 -15.58 3.26
CA HIS A 37 10.03 -15.65 2.03
C HIS A 37 10.83 -15.38 0.74
N GLY A 38 12.16 -15.25 0.83
CA GLY A 38 13.02 -15.01 -0.34
C GLY A 38 12.80 -13.65 -1.02
N ILE A 39 12.25 -12.66 -0.31
CA ILE A 39 11.95 -11.33 -0.84
C ILE A 39 13.19 -10.45 -0.73
N HIS A 40 13.64 -9.91 -1.87
CA HIS A 40 14.74 -8.92 -1.89
C HIS A 40 14.24 -7.55 -1.42
N LYS A 41 14.98 -6.91 -0.53
CA LYS A 41 14.62 -5.59 0.02
C LYS A 41 15.44 -4.50 -0.66
N GLN A 42 14.78 -3.43 -1.07
CA GLN A 42 15.41 -2.20 -1.55
C GLN A 42 14.96 -1.04 -0.68
N PHE A 43 15.92 -0.32 -0.10
CA PHE A 43 15.64 0.91 0.63
C PHE A 43 15.86 2.10 -0.28
N THR A 44 14.93 3.05 -0.30
CA THR A 44 15.17 4.33 -0.96
C THR A 44 16.30 5.09 -0.26
N ALA A 45 16.99 5.93 -1.03
CA ALA A 45 17.98 6.83 -0.46
C ALA A 45 17.29 7.86 0.44
N ARG A 46 18.03 8.35 1.43
CA ARG A 46 17.52 9.42 2.31
C ARG A 46 17.28 10.67 1.46
N TYR A 47 16.20 11.38 1.74
CA TYR A 47 15.81 12.63 1.05
C TYR A 47 15.50 12.49 -0.45
N THR A 48 15.22 11.27 -0.95
CA THR A 48 14.76 11.05 -2.33
C THR A 48 13.34 10.47 -2.38
N PRO A 49 12.30 11.25 -2.04
CA PRO A 49 10.90 10.79 -2.06
C PRO A 49 10.44 10.32 -3.44
N GLN A 50 11.06 10.81 -4.51
CA GLN A 50 10.77 10.40 -5.90
C GLN A 50 10.98 8.89 -6.12
N GLN A 51 11.90 8.26 -5.38
CA GLN A 51 12.16 6.82 -5.50
C GLN A 51 11.01 5.95 -4.96
N ASN A 52 10.14 6.50 -4.11
CA ASN A 52 8.92 5.86 -3.59
C ASN A 52 7.63 6.50 -4.15
N GLY A 53 7.76 7.38 -5.14
CA GLY A 53 6.65 8.22 -5.61
C GLY A 53 5.46 7.45 -6.18
N VAL A 54 5.62 6.19 -6.59
CA VAL A 54 4.49 5.35 -7.03
C VAL A 54 3.62 4.94 -5.83
N ALA A 55 4.24 4.44 -4.75
CA ALA A 55 3.52 4.05 -3.55
C ALA A 55 2.90 5.28 -2.87
N GLU A 56 3.64 6.37 -2.76
CA GLU A 56 3.15 7.62 -2.18
C GLU A 56 1.96 8.20 -2.94
N ARG A 57 2.02 8.23 -4.29
CA ARG A 57 0.89 8.68 -5.11
C ARG A 57 -0.33 7.78 -4.92
N LYS A 58 -0.14 6.46 -4.91
CA LYS A 58 -1.25 5.52 -4.72
C LYS A 58 -1.92 5.71 -3.35
N ASN A 59 -1.12 5.86 -2.29
CA ASN A 59 -1.62 6.12 -0.95
C ASN A 59 -2.39 7.45 -0.89
N ARG A 60 -1.87 8.51 -1.52
CA ARG A 60 -2.57 9.81 -1.61
C ARG A 60 -3.92 9.66 -2.28
N THR A 61 -3.99 9.00 -3.44
CA THR A 61 -5.25 8.78 -4.16
C THR A 61 -6.28 8.00 -3.33
N ILE A 62 -5.85 6.96 -2.60
CA ILE A 62 -6.73 6.20 -1.69
C ILE A 62 -7.34 7.14 -0.63
N MET A 63 -6.50 7.95 0.01
CA MET A 63 -6.91 8.83 1.09
C MET A 63 -7.84 9.96 0.61
N GLU A 64 -7.53 10.55 -0.55
CA GLU A 64 -8.34 11.60 -1.17
C GLU A 64 -9.72 11.05 -1.58
N MET A 65 -9.77 9.85 -2.15
CA MET A 65 -11.03 9.22 -2.55
C MET A 65 -11.89 8.86 -1.34
N ALA A 66 -11.29 8.30 -0.28
CA ALA A 66 -12.00 7.99 0.97
C ALA A 66 -12.60 9.26 1.61
N ARG A 67 -11.81 10.34 1.71
CA ARG A 67 -12.27 11.64 2.23
C ARG A 67 -13.40 12.22 1.38
N SER A 68 -13.28 12.14 0.06
CA SER A 68 -14.30 12.66 -0.86
C SER A 68 -15.63 11.91 -0.72
N MET A 69 -15.58 10.57 -0.61
CA MET A 69 -16.78 9.76 -0.39
C MET A 69 -17.47 10.07 0.94
N MET A 70 -16.70 10.20 2.02
CA MET A 70 -17.24 10.56 3.33
C MET A 70 -17.85 11.97 3.33
N ALA A 71 -17.15 12.94 2.75
CA ALA A 71 -17.61 14.33 2.66
C ALA A 71 -18.90 14.44 1.85
N ALA A 72 -19.01 13.71 0.72
CA ALA A 72 -20.19 13.72 -0.14
C ALA A 72 -21.47 13.19 0.53
N LYS A 73 -21.33 12.40 1.61
CA LYS A 73 -22.45 11.81 2.34
C LYS A 73 -22.50 12.22 3.82
N HIS A 74 -21.69 13.19 4.21
CA HIS A 74 -21.57 13.68 5.59
C HIS A 74 -21.39 12.54 6.62
N LEU A 75 -20.60 11.52 6.26
CA LEU A 75 -20.40 10.37 7.13
C LEU A 75 -19.51 10.72 8.33
N PRO A 76 -19.83 10.21 9.54
CA PRO A 76 -18.94 10.28 10.69
C PRO A 76 -17.57 9.64 10.42
N ASN A 77 -16.55 10.09 11.15
CA ASN A 77 -15.18 9.57 11.04
C ASN A 77 -15.06 8.09 11.45
N GLU A 78 -16.05 7.53 12.13
CA GLU A 78 -16.12 6.12 12.49
C GLU A 78 -16.11 5.21 11.23
N TYR A 79 -16.67 5.68 10.11
CA TYR A 79 -16.73 4.94 8.84
C TYR A 79 -15.46 5.06 7.99
N TRP A 80 -14.38 5.61 8.56
CA TRP A 80 -13.13 5.83 7.84
C TRP A 80 -12.55 4.53 7.25
N ALA A 81 -12.57 3.44 8.01
CA ALA A 81 -12.02 2.16 7.58
C ALA A 81 -12.80 1.58 6.38
N GLU A 82 -14.13 1.66 6.43
CA GLU A 82 -15.05 1.24 5.38
C GLU A 82 -14.91 2.10 4.14
N ALA A 83 -14.73 3.41 4.29
CA ALA A 83 -14.49 4.33 3.19
C ALA A 83 -13.18 4.02 2.48
N VAL A 84 -12.10 3.74 3.21
CA VAL A 84 -10.81 3.34 2.63
C VAL A 84 -10.91 1.97 1.94
N ALA A 85 -11.58 0.99 2.54
CA ALA A 85 -11.79 -0.32 1.94
C ALA A 85 -12.59 -0.22 0.63
N THR A 86 -13.66 0.58 0.64
CA THR A 86 -14.47 0.88 -0.55
C THR A 86 -13.64 1.58 -1.61
N ALA A 87 -12.76 2.50 -1.21
CA ALA A 87 -11.89 3.21 -2.13
C ALA A 87 -10.98 2.23 -2.89
N VAL A 88 -10.28 1.37 -2.15
CA VAL A 88 -9.41 0.34 -2.72
C VAL A 88 -10.19 -0.63 -3.61
N TYR A 89 -11.40 -1.03 -3.20
CA TYR A 89 -12.27 -1.91 -3.97
C TYR A 89 -12.61 -1.34 -5.34
N ILE A 90 -12.98 -0.06 -5.41
CA ILE A 90 -13.32 0.65 -6.66
C ILE A 90 -12.07 0.80 -7.53
N MET A 91 -10.95 1.30 -7.00
CA MET A 91 -9.73 1.52 -7.80
C MET A 91 -9.14 0.25 -8.39
N ASN A 92 -9.30 -0.89 -7.73
CA ASN A 92 -8.80 -2.17 -8.27
C ASN A 92 -9.70 -2.73 -9.39
N ARG A 93 -10.90 -2.18 -9.60
CA ARG A 93 -11.88 -2.61 -10.62
C ARG A 93 -12.10 -1.59 -11.73
N CYS A 94 -11.82 -0.32 -11.45
CA CYS A 94 -11.94 0.78 -12.39
C CYS A 94 -10.53 1.30 -12.72
N PRO A 95 -9.80 0.65 -13.65
CA PRO A 95 -8.48 1.11 -14.05
C PRO A 95 -8.59 2.50 -14.68
N THR A 96 -7.90 3.48 -14.10
CA THR A 96 -7.70 4.80 -14.69
C THR A 96 -6.39 4.80 -15.47
N LYS A 97 -6.33 5.56 -16.57
CA LYS A 97 -5.07 5.76 -17.29
C LYS A 97 -4.08 6.49 -16.35
N SER A 98 -2.85 6.00 -16.30
CA SER A 98 -1.73 6.65 -15.61
C SER A 98 -1.14 7.79 -16.43
#